data_AF-A0A1R4LF57-F1
#
_entry.id   AF-A0A1R4LF57-F1
#
_cell.length_a   1.000
_cell.length_b   1.000
_cell.length_c   1.000
_cell.angle_alpha   90.00
_cell.angle_beta   90.00
_cell.angle_gamma   90.00
#
_symmetry.space_group_name_H-M   'P 1'
#
loop_
_entity.id
_entity.type
_entity.pdbx_description
1 polymer ?
#
loop_
_entity_poly.entity_id
_entity_poly.type
_entity_poly.pdbx_seq_one_letter_code
_entity_poly.pdbx_strand_id
1 'polypeptide(L)'
;MQLSKQQQMDFDANNRRFGFTAESLSQLPAHTPQKITFSKDPQVSSVPPKMITVANLAELKALVSLPKTDDDSHLNYPPALDLAEVKTGLTAAHRQQLRAALHCGVAGETGKVADSDLALLQEYEFPMTLAAFAMTDHTVKSGEILELGNGTTTNFGTLTIEAGGQVKSSGQAYLNCQNLNQQGSQPSGSYTINLSMPTLNPVKAANGKAGNDGHQGQQGSPGAKCASHCKTAPGNGGKGGNGGNGAPGDNGTHGAHGPILYCMINRASGNISIHSGAQEGQAGGNGGAGGNGGKGGEAGHNPGPCPDAKSGSEGDGGSGGAGGNGGNGGNGAQIYFYYDKSQPKPSIEPTYSTTNGGEQGSGGAPGKGHTSGDPGKGGAPGKPGAPGVIKAIPSNN
;
A
#
# COMPACT_ATOMS: atom_id res chain seq x y z
N MET A 1 7.93 -19.53 -33.75
CA MET A 1 9.23 -20.26 -33.67
C MET A 1 8.92 -21.59 -33.01
N GLN A 2 9.49 -22.70 -33.49
CA GLN A 2 9.26 -23.99 -32.84
C GLN A 2 10.04 -24.04 -31.52
N LEU A 3 9.40 -24.52 -30.44
CA LEU A 3 10.06 -24.71 -29.15
C LEU A 3 11.18 -25.75 -29.27
N SER A 4 12.27 -25.55 -28.52
CA SER A 4 13.24 -26.63 -28.32
C SER A 4 12.61 -27.79 -27.55
N LYS A 5 13.22 -28.98 -27.61
CA LYS A 5 12.72 -30.14 -26.85
C LYS A 5 12.60 -29.85 -25.35
N GLN A 6 13.60 -29.16 -24.78
CA GLN A 6 13.59 -28.78 -23.36
C GLN A 6 12.47 -27.76 -23.07
N GLN A 7 12.35 -26.72 -23.90
CA GLN A 7 11.27 -25.73 -23.78
C GLN A 7 9.88 -26.37 -23.86
N GLN A 8 9.69 -27.36 -24.72
CA GLN A 8 8.43 -28.11 -24.79
C GLN A 8 8.18 -28.90 -23.50
N MET A 9 9.20 -29.57 -22.96
CA MET A 9 9.10 -30.32 -21.71
C MET A 9 8.73 -29.41 -20.52
N ASP A 10 9.34 -28.21 -20.45
CA ASP A 10 9.09 -27.24 -19.38
C ASP A 10 7.69 -26.62 -19.52
N PHE A 11 7.27 -26.30 -20.76
CA PHE A 11 5.90 -25.87 -21.05
C PHE A 11 4.87 -26.91 -20.60
N ASP A 12 5.08 -28.18 -20.94
CA ASP A 12 4.18 -29.27 -20.58
C ASP A 12 4.19 -29.54 -19.07
N ALA A 13 5.34 -29.38 -18.39
CA ALA A 13 5.44 -29.52 -16.94
C ALA A 13 4.64 -28.45 -16.20
N ASN A 14 4.70 -27.19 -16.65
CA ASN A 14 3.90 -26.11 -16.10
C ASN A 14 2.40 -26.31 -16.38
N ASN A 15 2.04 -26.75 -17.58
CA ASN A 15 0.64 -27.09 -17.91
C ASN A 15 0.10 -28.17 -16.97
N ARG A 16 0.85 -29.26 -16.75
CA ARG A 16 0.42 -30.33 -15.83
C ARG A 16 0.18 -29.81 -14.41
N ARG A 17 1.02 -28.90 -13.90
CA ARG A 17 0.85 -28.30 -12.57
C ARG A 17 -0.39 -27.42 -12.47
N PHE A 18 -0.73 -26.71 -13.55
CA PHE A 18 -1.97 -25.96 -13.65
C PHE A 18 -3.18 -26.86 -13.97
N GLY A 19 -2.96 -28.15 -14.19
CA GLY A 19 -3.98 -29.12 -14.57
C GLY A 19 -4.40 -29.05 -16.03
N PHE A 20 -3.67 -28.37 -16.91
CA PHE A 20 -3.95 -28.33 -18.34
C PHE A 20 -3.44 -29.60 -19.06
N THR A 21 -4.28 -30.14 -19.92
CA THR A 21 -3.93 -31.05 -21.02
C THR A 21 -3.86 -30.27 -22.34
N ALA A 22 -3.29 -30.87 -23.40
CA ALA A 22 -3.21 -30.27 -24.73
C ALA A 22 -4.58 -29.85 -25.30
N GLU A 23 -5.65 -30.58 -24.96
CA GLU A 23 -7.02 -30.31 -25.41
C GLU A 23 -7.73 -29.22 -24.60
N SER A 24 -7.22 -28.92 -23.41
CA SER A 24 -7.85 -27.98 -22.46
C SER A 24 -7.14 -26.62 -22.39
N LEU A 25 -6.16 -26.37 -23.27
CA LEU A 25 -5.48 -25.08 -23.36
C LEU A 25 -6.49 -23.95 -23.59
N SER A 26 -6.15 -22.77 -23.08
CA SER A 26 -6.94 -21.56 -23.22
C SER A 26 -7.11 -21.19 -24.69
N GLN A 27 -8.35 -21.00 -25.13
CA GLN A 27 -8.68 -20.60 -26.50
C GLN A 27 -9.21 -19.17 -26.51
N LEU A 28 -8.63 -18.32 -27.36
CA LEU A 28 -9.11 -16.95 -27.54
C LEU A 28 -10.38 -16.93 -28.40
N PRO A 29 -11.30 -15.98 -28.14
CA PRO A 29 -12.46 -15.78 -29.00
C PRO A 29 -12.04 -15.40 -30.43
N ALA A 30 -12.84 -15.82 -31.42
CA ALA A 30 -12.56 -15.62 -32.86
C ALA A 30 -12.52 -14.14 -33.29
N HIS A 31 -13.08 -13.23 -32.48
CA HIS A 31 -12.84 -11.80 -32.58
C HIS A 31 -11.94 -11.38 -31.44
N THR A 32 -10.71 -10.98 -31.77
CA THR A 32 -9.78 -10.45 -30.78
C THR A 32 -10.16 -9.00 -30.49
N PRO A 33 -10.68 -8.68 -29.30
CA PRO A 33 -10.85 -7.29 -28.89
C PRO A 33 -9.48 -6.59 -28.84
N GLN A 34 -9.48 -5.26 -28.95
CA GLN A 34 -8.28 -4.43 -28.71
C GLN A 34 -7.66 -4.67 -27.31
N LYS A 35 -8.41 -5.30 -26.40
CA LYS A 35 -7.95 -5.70 -25.07
C LYS A 35 -8.43 -7.12 -24.73
N ILE A 36 -7.49 -8.04 -24.55
CA ILE A 36 -7.71 -9.39 -24.00
C ILE A 36 -7.44 -9.35 -22.51
N THR A 37 -8.39 -9.77 -21.67
CA THR A 37 -8.25 -9.73 -20.21
C THR A 37 -8.25 -11.14 -19.65
N PHE A 38 -7.24 -11.49 -18.86
CA PHE A 38 -7.21 -12.69 -18.04
C PHE A 38 -7.58 -12.32 -16.61
N SER A 39 -8.68 -12.87 -16.10
CA SER A 39 -9.21 -12.53 -14.78
C SER A 39 -9.68 -13.77 -14.03
N LYS A 40 -9.61 -13.69 -12.70
CA LYS A 40 -10.27 -14.66 -11.80
C LYS A 40 -11.78 -14.57 -11.82
N ASP A 41 -12.32 -13.43 -12.27
CA ASP A 41 -13.75 -13.26 -12.49
C ASP A 41 -14.10 -13.70 -13.93
N PRO A 42 -14.83 -14.83 -14.10
CA PRO A 42 -15.18 -15.33 -15.42
C PRO A 42 -16.05 -14.36 -16.23
N GLN A 43 -16.75 -13.41 -15.59
CA GLN A 43 -17.57 -12.42 -16.30
C GLN A 43 -16.73 -11.31 -16.95
N VAL A 44 -15.54 -11.05 -16.40
CA VAL A 44 -14.61 -10.03 -16.91
C VAL A 44 -13.54 -10.65 -17.80
N SER A 45 -13.23 -11.94 -17.59
CA SER A 45 -12.20 -12.64 -18.34
C SER A 45 -12.61 -12.89 -19.80
N SER A 46 -11.73 -12.56 -20.75
CA SER A 46 -11.91 -12.83 -22.17
C SER A 46 -11.79 -14.30 -22.53
N VAL A 47 -11.18 -15.11 -21.65
CA VAL A 47 -11.08 -16.56 -21.75
C VAL A 47 -11.51 -17.18 -20.43
N PRO A 48 -12.24 -18.30 -20.41
CA PRO A 48 -12.59 -18.98 -19.15
C PRO A 48 -11.33 -19.31 -18.33
N PRO A 49 -11.24 -18.85 -17.06
CA PRO A 49 -10.10 -19.15 -16.20
C PRO A 49 -10.17 -20.59 -15.68
N LYS A 50 -9.02 -21.24 -15.55
CA LYS A 50 -8.90 -22.45 -14.74
C LYS A 50 -8.58 -22.07 -13.29
N MET A 51 -9.54 -22.23 -12.40
CA MET A 51 -9.40 -21.82 -11.00
C MET A 51 -8.64 -22.88 -10.20
N ILE A 52 -7.57 -22.47 -9.52
CA ILE A 52 -6.72 -23.30 -8.68
C ILE A 52 -6.79 -22.76 -7.25
N THR A 53 -7.19 -23.61 -6.30
CA THR A 53 -7.13 -23.28 -4.88
C THR A 53 -5.75 -23.65 -4.37
N VAL A 54 -5.10 -22.73 -3.67
CA VAL A 54 -3.75 -22.88 -3.13
C VAL A 54 -3.86 -22.78 -1.62
N ALA A 55 -3.53 -23.86 -0.91
CA ALA A 55 -3.80 -24.00 0.52
C ALA A 55 -2.77 -23.30 1.42
N ASN A 56 -1.55 -23.10 0.93
CA ASN A 56 -0.46 -22.53 1.71
C ASN A 56 0.67 -21.99 0.81
N LEU A 57 1.64 -21.32 1.43
CA LEU A 57 2.80 -20.73 0.77
C LEU A 57 3.65 -21.75 0.00
N ALA A 58 3.84 -22.95 0.54
CA ALA A 58 4.66 -23.98 -0.09
C ALA A 58 4.00 -24.46 -1.40
N GLU A 59 2.69 -24.64 -1.39
CA GLU A 59 1.92 -24.96 -2.60
C GLU A 59 1.97 -23.81 -3.61
N LEU A 60 1.83 -22.55 -3.18
CA LEU A 60 1.96 -21.39 -4.08
C LEU A 60 3.31 -21.40 -4.78
N LYS A 61 4.40 -21.54 -4.02
CA LYS A 61 5.76 -21.60 -4.53
C LYS A 61 5.96 -22.78 -5.49
N ALA A 62 5.45 -23.95 -5.12
CA ALA A 62 5.46 -25.15 -5.93
C ALA A 62 4.48 -25.10 -7.12
N LEU A 63 3.59 -24.12 -7.21
CA LEU A 63 2.71 -23.90 -8.36
C LEU A 63 3.32 -22.91 -9.35
N VAL A 64 3.85 -21.78 -8.86
CA VAL A 64 4.38 -20.70 -9.72
C VAL A 64 5.80 -20.95 -10.21
N SER A 65 6.57 -21.80 -9.54
CA SER A 65 7.87 -22.29 -10.04
C SER A 65 8.97 -21.28 -10.27
N LEU A 66 9.05 -20.21 -9.49
CA LEU A 66 10.07 -19.19 -9.75
C LEU A 66 11.46 -19.85 -9.93
N PRO A 67 12.16 -19.54 -11.05
CA PRO A 67 13.44 -20.13 -11.36
C PRO A 67 14.43 -20.00 -10.21
N LYS A 68 15.25 -21.03 -10.00
CA LYS A 68 16.29 -20.98 -8.97
C LYS A 68 17.33 -19.94 -9.35
N THR A 69 17.66 -19.07 -8.40
CA THR A 69 18.71 -18.06 -8.50
C THR A 69 19.90 -18.45 -7.65
N ASP A 70 21.07 -17.86 -7.95
CA ASP A 70 22.30 -18.11 -7.20
C ASP A 70 22.29 -17.36 -5.84
N ASP A 71 21.50 -16.29 -5.71
CA ASP A 71 21.23 -15.58 -4.45
C ASP A 71 19.83 -14.94 -4.42
N ASP A 72 19.41 -14.48 -3.23
CA ASP A 72 18.18 -13.74 -2.98
C ASP A 72 18.45 -12.30 -2.47
N SER A 73 19.64 -11.76 -2.74
CA SER A 73 20.07 -10.41 -2.29
C SER A 73 19.18 -9.28 -2.82
N HIS A 74 18.40 -9.57 -3.85
CA HIS A 74 17.44 -8.67 -4.45
C HIS A 74 16.11 -8.57 -3.67
N LEU A 75 15.90 -9.42 -2.67
CA LEU A 75 14.73 -9.43 -1.80
C LEU A 75 15.04 -8.69 -0.49
N ASN A 76 14.07 -7.95 0.02
CA ASN A 76 14.15 -7.31 1.31
C ASN A 76 13.19 -8.00 2.28
N TYR A 77 13.73 -8.92 3.07
CA TYR A 77 12.96 -9.64 4.08
C TYR A 77 12.45 -8.66 5.14
N PRO A 78 11.14 -8.58 5.36
CA PRO A 78 10.61 -7.70 6.40
C PRO A 78 11.07 -8.18 7.79
N PRO A 79 11.13 -7.27 8.79
CA PRO A 79 11.20 -7.70 10.17
C PRO A 79 9.98 -8.58 10.52
N ALA A 80 10.04 -9.33 11.62
CA ALA A 80 8.90 -10.12 12.07
C ALA A 80 7.75 -9.21 12.56
N LEU A 81 6.49 -9.53 12.22
CA LEU A 81 5.33 -8.91 12.86
C LEU A 81 5.18 -9.43 14.31
N ASP A 82 4.83 -8.52 15.22
CA ASP A 82 4.43 -8.88 16.57
C ASP A 82 2.97 -9.37 16.58
N LEU A 83 2.78 -10.66 16.87
CA LEU A 83 1.45 -11.27 16.96
C LEU A 83 0.55 -10.60 18.01
N ALA A 84 1.12 -10.00 19.06
CA ALA A 84 0.34 -9.28 20.08
C ALA A 84 -0.28 -8.00 19.51
N GLU A 85 0.45 -7.27 18.66
CA GLU A 85 -0.07 -6.09 17.95
C GLU A 85 -1.16 -6.49 16.95
N VAL A 86 -0.95 -7.60 16.24
CA VAL A 86 -1.90 -8.09 15.22
C VAL A 86 -3.20 -8.62 15.81
N LYS A 87 -3.21 -9.16 17.04
CA LYS A 87 -4.45 -9.61 17.74
C LYS A 87 -5.50 -8.51 17.91
N THR A 88 -5.08 -7.24 17.89
CA THR A 88 -6.00 -6.09 17.96
C THR A 88 -6.63 -5.75 16.59
N GLY A 89 -6.16 -6.40 15.52
CA GLY A 89 -6.62 -6.28 14.14
C GLY A 89 -5.45 -6.09 13.15
N LEU A 90 -5.63 -6.53 11.90
CA LEU A 90 -4.68 -6.20 10.83
C LEU A 90 -4.84 -4.73 10.42
N THR A 91 -3.80 -3.94 10.71
CA THR A 91 -3.65 -2.59 10.17
C THR A 91 -3.22 -2.65 8.70
N ALA A 92 -3.27 -1.51 8.00
CA ALA A 92 -2.72 -1.41 6.65
C ALA A 92 -1.21 -1.68 6.61
N ALA A 93 -0.47 -1.29 7.65
CA ALA A 93 0.95 -1.56 7.78
C ALA A 93 1.24 -3.06 7.97
N HIS A 94 0.44 -3.77 8.77
CA HIS A 94 0.54 -5.22 8.91
C HIS A 94 0.32 -5.92 7.57
N ARG A 95 -0.71 -5.52 6.81
CA ARG A 95 -0.96 -6.06 5.46
C ARG A 95 0.18 -5.81 4.49
N GLN A 96 0.81 -4.63 4.55
CA GLN A 96 2.01 -4.33 3.74
C GLN A 96 3.15 -5.30 4.08
N GLN A 97 3.41 -5.53 5.36
CA GLN A 97 4.48 -6.41 5.81
C GLN A 97 4.20 -7.86 5.43
N LEU A 98 2.96 -8.33 5.58
CA LEU A 98 2.54 -9.65 5.12
C LEU A 98 2.70 -9.80 3.60
N ARG A 99 2.35 -8.78 2.81
CA ARG A 99 2.60 -8.81 1.36
C ARG A 99 4.09 -8.93 1.02
N ALA A 100 4.95 -8.23 1.77
CA ALA A 100 6.40 -8.35 1.61
C ALA A 100 6.91 -9.74 2.03
N ALA A 101 6.37 -10.31 3.12
CA ALA A 101 6.68 -11.66 3.57
C ALA A 101 6.23 -12.72 2.55
N LEU A 102 5.03 -12.59 1.97
CA LEU A 102 4.53 -13.44 0.89
C LEU A 102 5.45 -13.37 -0.33
N HIS A 103 5.83 -12.17 -0.76
CA HIS A 103 6.77 -11.97 -1.85
C HIS A 103 8.11 -12.68 -1.59
N CYS A 104 8.72 -12.45 -0.42
CA CYS A 104 9.99 -13.06 -0.05
C CYS A 104 9.88 -14.59 0.11
N GLY A 105 8.77 -15.08 0.66
CA GLY A 105 8.52 -16.50 0.83
C GLY A 105 8.37 -17.25 -0.48
N VAL A 106 7.77 -16.62 -1.49
CA VAL A 106 7.61 -17.18 -2.85
C VAL A 106 8.91 -17.07 -3.66
N ALA A 107 9.54 -15.89 -3.69
CA ALA A 107 10.70 -15.58 -4.53
C ALA A 107 12.06 -15.96 -3.94
N GLY A 108 12.15 -16.06 -2.62
CA GLY A 108 13.39 -16.28 -1.90
C GLY A 108 13.39 -17.58 -1.10
N GLU A 109 14.23 -17.63 -0.08
CA GLU A 109 14.29 -18.73 0.87
C GLU A 109 13.20 -18.58 1.93
N THR A 110 12.26 -19.53 1.94
CA THR A 110 11.11 -19.49 2.85
C THR A 110 11.54 -19.51 4.33
N GLY A 111 12.67 -20.14 4.67
CA GLY A 111 13.22 -20.16 6.03
C GLY A 111 13.81 -18.83 6.51
N LYS A 112 13.96 -17.82 5.64
CA LYS A 112 14.34 -16.45 6.03
C LYS A 112 13.13 -15.57 6.36
N VAL A 113 11.91 -16.04 6.07
CA VAL A 113 10.67 -15.36 6.50
C VAL A 113 10.38 -15.76 7.94
N ALA A 114 10.02 -14.79 8.78
CA ALA A 114 9.75 -15.05 10.19
C ALA A 114 8.55 -15.99 10.37
N ASP A 115 8.62 -16.91 11.35
CA ASP A 115 7.55 -17.87 11.63
C ASP A 115 6.22 -17.18 11.99
N SER A 116 6.26 -16.03 12.66
CA SER A 116 5.06 -15.23 12.95
C SER A 116 4.38 -14.74 11.67
N ASP A 117 5.16 -14.28 10.69
CA ASP A 117 4.61 -13.86 9.40
C ASP A 117 4.07 -15.05 8.60
N LEU A 118 4.75 -16.21 8.64
CA LEU A 118 4.26 -17.45 8.01
C LEU A 118 2.91 -17.90 8.59
N ALA A 119 2.76 -17.82 9.91
CA ALA A 119 1.49 -18.13 10.58
C ALA A 119 0.38 -17.15 10.19
N LEU A 120 0.68 -15.85 10.14
CA LEU A 120 -0.28 -14.83 9.72
C LEU A 120 -0.65 -14.95 8.23
N LEU A 121 0.29 -15.30 7.35
CA LEU A 121 -0.03 -15.60 5.95
C LEU A 121 -1.01 -16.77 5.86
N GLN A 122 -0.78 -17.83 6.64
CA GLN A 122 -1.68 -18.98 6.68
C GLN A 122 -3.08 -18.62 7.18
N GLU A 123 -3.19 -17.69 8.13
CA GLU A 123 -4.47 -17.26 8.71
C GLU A 123 -5.22 -16.26 7.83
N TYR A 124 -4.52 -15.31 7.19
CA TYR A 124 -5.14 -14.15 6.53
C TYR A 124 -5.08 -14.17 5.00
N GLU A 125 -4.11 -14.86 4.39
CA GLU A 125 -3.94 -14.88 2.94
C GLU A 125 -4.32 -16.22 2.30
N PHE A 126 -4.24 -17.32 3.06
CA PHE A 126 -4.55 -18.67 2.58
C PHE A 126 -5.84 -19.26 3.21
N PRO A 127 -6.57 -20.14 2.51
CA PRO A 127 -6.34 -20.54 1.12
C PRO A 127 -6.65 -19.39 0.14
N MET A 128 -5.87 -19.30 -0.93
CA MET A 128 -6.11 -18.32 -2.01
C MET A 128 -6.50 -19.00 -3.32
N THR A 129 -7.09 -18.24 -4.23
CA THR A 129 -7.43 -18.72 -5.57
C THR A 129 -6.56 -18.03 -6.62
N LEU A 130 -5.91 -18.83 -7.47
CA LEU A 130 -5.25 -18.37 -8.69
C LEU A 130 -6.09 -18.75 -9.92
N ALA A 131 -6.10 -17.86 -10.90
CA ALA A 131 -6.67 -18.13 -12.22
C ALA A 131 -5.55 -18.45 -13.21
N ALA A 132 -5.52 -19.69 -13.70
CA ALA A 132 -4.50 -20.18 -14.61
C ALA A 132 -4.96 -20.12 -16.08
N PHE A 133 -4.04 -19.78 -16.97
CA PHE A 133 -4.22 -19.72 -18.41
C PHE A 133 -3.01 -20.34 -19.12
N ALA A 134 -3.22 -21.09 -20.19
CA ALA A 134 -2.11 -21.71 -20.92
C ALA A 134 -2.37 -21.73 -22.42
N MET A 135 -1.37 -21.32 -23.22
CA MET A 135 -1.47 -21.26 -24.69
C MET A 135 -0.14 -21.66 -25.32
N THR A 136 -0.18 -22.43 -26.41
CA THR A 136 1.05 -22.80 -27.13
C THR A 136 1.69 -21.59 -27.78
N ASP A 137 0.92 -20.81 -28.54
CA ASP A 137 1.40 -19.61 -29.20
C ASP A 137 0.36 -18.50 -29.08
N HIS A 138 0.81 -17.29 -28.78
CA HIS A 138 -0.02 -16.09 -28.83
C HIS A 138 0.77 -14.92 -29.39
N THR A 139 0.12 -14.12 -30.24
CA THR A 139 0.64 -12.85 -30.73
C THR A 139 -0.24 -11.74 -30.21
N VAL A 140 0.35 -10.80 -29.46
CA VAL A 140 -0.26 -9.53 -29.11
C VAL A 140 0.04 -8.56 -30.24
N LYS A 141 -0.98 -8.25 -31.04
CA LYS A 141 -0.82 -7.44 -32.25
C LYS A 141 -0.62 -5.96 -31.92
N SER A 142 -0.23 -5.18 -32.92
CA SER A 142 -0.14 -3.73 -32.80
C SER A 142 -1.43 -3.11 -32.26
N GLY A 143 -1.32 -2.35 -31.16
CA GLY A 143 -2.45 -1.69 -30.50
C GLY A 143 -3.29 -2.61 -29.60
N GLU A 144 -2.99 -3.91 -29.54
CA GLU A 144 -3.64 -4.84 -28.62
C GLU A 144 -2.98 -4.84 -27.24
N ILE A 145 -3.79 -5.04 -26.20
CA ILE A 145 -3.32 -5.22 -24.82
C ILE A 145 -3.74 -6.60 -24.32
N LEU A 146 -2.77 -7.41 -23.91
CA LEU A 146 -3.00 -8.59 -23.07
C LEU A 146 -2.89 -8.20 -21.60
N GLU A 147 -4.02 -8.09 -20.89
CA GLU A 147 -4.07 -7.74 -19.48
C GLU A 147 -4.09 -8.98 -18.57
N LEU A 148 -3.12 -9.05 -17.66
CA LEU A 148 -3.02 -10.04 -16.59
C LEU A 148 -3.61 -9.46 -15.30
N GLY A 149 -4.78 -9.94 -14.92
CA GLY A 149 -5.47 -9.54 -13.69
C GLY A 149 -4.75 -9.97 -12.42
N ASN A 150 -5.13 -9.40 -11.29
CA ASN A 150 -4.62 -9.80 -9.97
C ASN A 150 -4.95 -11.27 -9.66
N GLY A 151 -3.96 -12.03 -9.19
CA GLY A 151 -4.09 -13.45 -8.87
C GLY A 151 -4.12 -14.34 -10.10
N THR A 152 -3.49 -13.93 -11.20
CA THR A 152 -3.40 -14.75 -12.41
C THR A 152 -2.04 -15.40 -12.57
N THR A 153 -2.02 -16.59 -13.17
CA THR A 153 -0.81 -17.24 -13.66
C THR A 153 -1.00 -17.67 -15.10
N THR A 154 0.01 -17.47 -15.94
CA THR A 154 -0.03 -17.84 -17.34
C THR A 154 1.14 -18.74 -17.70
N ASN A 155 0.97 -19.54 -18.74
CA ASN A 155 2.04 -20.32 -19.36
C ASN A 155 1.92 -20.25 -20.88
N PHE A 156 2.90 -19.63 -21.53
CA PHE A 156 3.00 -19.53 -22.98
C PHE A 156 4.14 -20.38 -23.51
N GLY A 157 3.92 -21.10 -24.61
CA GLY A 157 5.03 -21.62 -25.40
C GLY A 157 5.77 -20.44 -26.04
N THR A 158 5.17 -19.79 -27.02
CA THR A 158 5.65 -18.55 -27.62
C THR A 158 4.68 -17.40 -27.34
N LEU A 159 5.21 -16.28 -26.86
CA LEU A 159 4.50 -15.01 -26.80
C LEU A 159 5.21 -14.00 -27.71
N THR A 160 4.55 -13.60 -28.80
CA THR A 160 5.06 -12.58 -29.72
C THR A 160 4.37 -11.26 -29.46
N ILE A 161 5.15 -10.19 -29.30
CA ILE A 161 4.64 -8.84 -29.12
C ILE A 161 5.03 -8.02 -30.35
N GLU A 162 4.06 -7.61 -31.15
CA GLU A 162 4.27 -6.70 -32.28
C GLU A 162 4.53 -5.27 -31.78
N ALA A 163 5.07 -4.41 -32.65
CA ALA A 163 5.25 -3.00 -32.31
C ALA A 163 3.91 -2.34 -31.94
N GLY A 164 3.81 -1.81 -30.72
CA GLY A 164 2.59 -1.20 -30.18
C GLY A 164 1.65 -2.18 -29.46
N GLY A 165 1.89 -3.49 -29.54
CA GLY A 165 1.24 -4.49 -28.68
C GLY A 165 1.86 -4.49 -27.29
N GLN A 166 1.08 -4.80 -26.25
CA GLN A 166 1.54 -4.74 -24.85
C GLN A 166 1.01 -5.90 -24.00
N VAL A 167 1.86 -6.44 -23.12
CA VAL A 167 1.39 -7.18 -21.95
C VAL A 167 1.26 -6.20 -20.79
N LYS A 168 0.05 -6.04 -20.27
CA LYS A 168 -0.21 -5.24 -19.08
C LYS A 168 -0.50 -6.15 -17.90
N SER A 169 -0.09 -5.79 -16.69
CA SER A 169 -0.68 -6.39 -15.50
C SER A 169 -1.29 -5.33 -14.59
N SER A 170 -2.45 -5.64 -14.04
CA SER A 170 -3.24 -4.76 -13.17
C SER A 170 -3.18 -5.18 -11.69
N GLY A 171 -2.38 -6.19 -11.36
CA GLY A 171 -2.26 -6.77 -10.02
C GLY A 171 -1.07 -7.71 -9.89
N GLN A 172 -1.03 -8.50 -8.83
CA GLN A 172 -0.01 -9.53 -8.68
C GLN A 172 -0.28 -10.67 -9.67
N ALA A 173 0.70 -11.00 -10.51
CA ALA A 173 0.56 -12.03 -11.54
C ALA A 173 1.89 -12.75 -11.82
N TYR A 174 1.79 -13.94 -12.44
CA TYR A 174 2.91 -14.80 -12.78
C TYR A 174 2.88 -15.16 -14.27
N LEU A 175 3.75 -14.55 -15.07
CA LEU A 175 3.86 -14.76 -16.51
C LEU A 175 4.96 -15.79 -16.83
N ASN A 176 4.59 -17.05 -17.11
CA ASN A 176 5.54 -18.04 -17.64
C ASN A 176 5.54 -18.01 -19.16
N CYS A 177 6.72 -18.00 -19.77
CA CYS A 177 6.85 -18.07 -21.22
C CYS A 177 8.15 -18.76 -21.63
N GLN A 178 8.09 -19.69 -22.59
CA GLN A 178 9.31 -20.31 -23.11
C GLN A 178 10.05 -19.36 -24.05
N ASN A 179 9.34 -18.74 -25.00
CA ASN A 179 9.91 -17.80 -25.96
C ASN A 179 9.12 -16.49 -25.97
N LEU A 180 9.66 -15.43 -25.36
CA LEU A 180 9.15 -14.07 -25.49
C LEU A 180 9.87 -13.37 -26.65
N ASN A 181 9.12 -12.93 -27.65
CA ASN A 181 9.69 -12.28 -28.84
C ASN A 181 9.07 -10.91 -29.07
N GLN A 182 9.85 -9.84 -28.84
CA GLN A 182 9.46 -8.50 -29.27
C GLN A 182 9.86 -8.28 -30.73
N GLN A 183 8.87 -7.93 -31.56
CA GLN A 183 9.07 -7.56 -32.96
C GLN A 183 9.01 -6.04 -33.13
N GLY A 184 10.02 -5.47 -33.79
CA GLY A 184 10.15 -4.02 -33.94
C GLY A 184 10.41 -3.30 -32.61
N SER A 185 10.60 -1.99 -32.71
CA SER A 185 10.73 -1.13 -31.52
C SER A 185 9.35 -0.69 -31.04
N GLN A 186 9.18 -0.58 -29.73
CA GLN A 186 7.95 -0.04 -29.16
C GLN A 186 7.83 1.47 -29.49
N PRO A 187 6.66 1.96 -29.92
CA PRO A 187 6.39 3.38 -30.04
C PRO A 187 6.54 4.10 -28.69
N SER A 188 6.81 5.40 -28.73
CA SER A 188 6.84 6.23 -27.51
C SER A 188 5.53 6.08 -26.72
N GLY A 189 5.63 5.80 -25.43
CA GLY A 189 4.49 5.58 -24.53
C GLY A 189 3.93 4.15 -24.51
N SER A 190 4.51 3.23 -25.28
CA SER A 190 4.17 1.80 -25.27
C SER A 190 5.34 0.94 -24.79
N TYR A 191 5.03 -0.21 -24.20
CA TYR A 191 6.03 -1.11 -23.62
C TYR A 191 5.70 -2.56 -23.95
N THR A 192 6.72 -3.41 -24.08
CA THR A 192 6.53 -4.86 -24.22
C THR A 192 5.79 -5.40 -23.00
N ILE A 193 6.24 -4.98 -21.81
CA ILE A 193 5.63 -5.31 -20.52
C ILE A 193 5.37 -4.00 -19.77
N ASN A 194 4.13 -3.83 -19.33
CA ASN A 194 3.68 -2.67 -18.60
C ASN A 194 3.01 -3.12 -17.29
N LEU A 195 3.66 -2.87 -16.16
CA LEU A 195 3.02 -2.98 -14.86
C LEU A 195 2.63 -1.58 -14.43
N SER A 196 1.32 -1.32 -14.47
CA SER A 196 0.75 -0.06 -13.97
C SER A 196 -0.44 -0.37 -13.08
N MET A 197 -0.47 0.23 -11.89
CA MET A 197 -1.67 0.21 -11.04
C MET A 197 -2.85 0.82 -11.80
N PRO A 198 -4.08 0.28 -11.62
CA PRO A 198 -5.27 1.06 -11.94
C PRO A 198 -5.27 2.34 -11.09
N THR A 199 -5.90 3.41 -11.60
CA THR A 199 -6.04 4.66 -10.85
C THR A 199 -6.71 4.40 -9.52
N LEU A 200 -5.97 4.60 -8.43
CA LEU A 200 -6.53 4.46 -7.09
C LEU A 200 -7.51 5.62 -6.86
N ASN A 201 -8.70 5.28 -6.37
CA ASN A 201 -9.65 6.26 -5.86
C ASN A 201 -9.93 5.98 -4.38
N PRO A 202 -9.50 6.85 -3.45
CA PRO A 202 -8.78 8.11 -3.69
C PRO A 202 -7.30 7.90 -4.04
N VAL A 203 -6.70 8.82 -4.81
CA VAL A 203 -5.25 8.81 -5.14
C VAL A 203 -4.35 9.09 -3.92
N LYS A 204 -4.94 9.63 -2.85
CA LYS A 204 -4.33 9.88 -1.54
C LYS A 204 -5.08 9.11 -0.47
N ALA A 205 -4.35 8.47 0.44
CA ALA A 205 -4.92 7.73 1.56
C ALA A 205 -5.65 8.69 2.52
N ALA A 206 -6.53 8.15 3.36
CA ALA A 206 -7.35 8.94 4.27
C ALA A 206 -6.49 9.76 5.26
N ASN A 207 -6.86 11.03 5.43
CA ASN A 207 -6.26 11.89 6.44
C ASN A 207 -6.66 11.45 7.86
N GLY A 208 -5.82 11.78 8.84
CA GLY A 208 -6.15 11.69 10.25
C GLY A 208 -7.24 12.69 10.63
N LYS A 209 -8.08 12.33 11.60
CA LYS A 209 -9.10 13.21 12.15
C LYS A 209 -8.48 14.23 13.09
N ALA A 210 -9.07 15.42 13.13
CA ALA A 210 -8.67 16.43 14.09
C ALA A 210 -9.03 16.01 15.53
N GLY A 211 -8.18 16.39 16.48
CA GLY A 211 -8.47 16.26 17.90
C GLY A 211 -9.54 17.25 18.34
N ASN A 212 -10.34 16.86 19.33
CA ASN A 212 -11.36 17.73 19.91
C ASN A 212 -10.72 18.85 20.75
N ASP A 213 -11.29 20.04 20.66
CA ASP A 213 -10.90 21.16 21.51
C ASP A 213 -11.23 20.89 22.99
N GLY A 214 -10.41 21.47 23.87
CA GLY A 214 -10.63 21.47 25.30
C GLY A 214 -11.83 22.34 25.69
N HIS A 215 -12.55 21.91 26.72
CA HIS A 215 -13.71 22.65 27.23
C HIS A 215 -13.29 23.94 27.94
N GLN A 216 -14.14 24.96 27.89
CA GLN A 216 -13.94 26.17 28.68
C GLN A 216 -14.12 25.89 30.17
N GLY A 217 -13.26 26.49 31.00
CA GLY A 217 -13.38 26.44 32.45
C GLY A 217 -14.63 27.16 32.96
N GLN A 218 -15.22 26.67 34.05
CA GLN A 218 -16.41 27.27 34.63
C GLN A 218 -16.11 28.64 35.23
N GLN A 219 -17.06 29.58 35.15
CA GLN A 219 -16.93 30.87 35.81
C GLN A 219 -16.85 30.71 37.34
N GLY A 220 -15.98 31.49 37.97
CA GLY A 220 -15.88 31.53 39.42
C GLY A 220 -17.14 32.08 40.08
N SER A 221 -17.48 31.56 41.26
CA SER A 221 -18.70 32.00 41.97
C SER A 221 -18.61 33.48 42.36
N PRO A 222 -19.71 34.26 42.28
CA PRO A 222 -19.75 35.62 42.79
C PRO A 222 -19.40 35.71 44.28
N GLY A 223 -18.79 36.83 44.69
CA GLY A 223 -18.54 37.09 46.10
C GLY A 223 -19.83 37.30 46.91
N ALA A 224 -19.79 37.02 48.21
CA ALA A 224 -20.95 37.21 49.09
C ALA A 224 -21.21 38.69 49.37
N LYS A 225 -22.44 39.16 49.14
CA LYS A 225 -22.89 40.53 49.47
C LYS A 225 -22.79 40.79 50.97
N CYS A 226 -22.41 42.01 51.35
CA CYS A 226 -22.53 42.44 52.74
C CYS A 226 -23.99 42.49 53.17
N ALA A 227 -24.26 42.20 54.45
CA ALA A 227 -25.52 42.60 55.06
C ALA A 227 -25.51 44.14 55.23
N SER A 228 -26.70 44.75 55.28
CA SER A 228 -26.95 46.20 55.27
C SER A 228 -25.85 47.03 55.96
N HIS A 229 -25.26 47.96 55.19
CA HIS A 229 -24.23 48.94 55.60
C HIS A 229 -22.79 48.44 55.75
N CYS A 230 -22.34 47.46 54.96
CA CYS A 230 -20.96 46.89 55.01
C CYS A 230 -20.51 46.50 56.44
N LYS A 231 -21.45 46.12 57.33
CA LYS A 231 -21.16 45.73 58.73
C LYS A 231 -20.43 44.39 58.85
N THR A 232 -20.61 43.53 57.86
CA THR A 232 -19.83 42.31 57.68
C THR A 232 -18.98 42.46 56.43
N ALA A 233 -17.72 42.03 56.53
CA ALA A 233 -16.82 42.04 55.38
C ALA A 233 -17.44 41.22 54.23
N PRO A 234 -17.53 41.78 53.01
CA PRO A 234 -18.00 41.04 51.85
C PRO A 234 -17.04 39.87 51.52
N GLY A 235 -17.57 38.80 50.94
CA GLY A 235 -16.74 37.70 50.44
C GLY A 235 -16.10 38.04 49.10
N ASN A 236 -14.87 37.58 48.86
CA ASN A 236 -14.22 37.69 47.55
C ASN A 236 -14.93 36.80 46.51
N GLY A 237 -14.82 37.16 45.24
CA GLY A 237 -15.21 36.26 44.15
C GLY A 237 -14.33 35.00 44.12
N GLY A 238 -14.90 33.87 43.70
CA GLY A 238 -14.19 32.61 43.53
C GLY A 238 -13.26 32.62 42.31
N LYS A 239 -12.21 31.79 42.33
CA LYS A 239 -11.35 31.54 41.16
C LYS A 239 -12.17 30.85 40.05
N GLY A 240 -11.97 31.25 38.79
CA GLY A 240 -12.51 30.53 37.64
C GLY A 240 -11.89 29.14 37.49
N GLY A 241 -12.68 28.17 37.02
CA GLY A 241 -12.20 26.81 36.75
C GLY A 241 -11.17 26.79 35.61
N ASN A 242 -10.28 25.80 35.58
CA ASN A 242 -9.29 25.68 34.52
C ASN A 242 -9.95 25.23 33.20
N GLY A 243 -9.39 25.66 32.08
CA GLY A 243 -9.76 25.12 30.76
C GLY A 243 -9.24 23.70 30.58
N GLY A 244 -9.98 22.88 29.84
CA GLY A 244 -9.57 21.53 29.47
C GLY A 244 -8.47 21.52 28.41
N ASN A 245 -7.65 20.47 28.37
CA ASN A 245 -6.66 20.30 27.30
C ASN A 245 -7.34 19.87 25.99
N GLY A 246 -6.76 20.28 24.87
CA GLY A 246 -7.12 19.76 23.55
C GLY A 246 -6.66 18.31 23.39
N ALA A 247 -7.44 17.50 22.66
CA ALA A 247 -7.09 16.13 22.34
C ALA A 247 -6.09 16.06 21.17
N PRO A 248 -5.26 15.00 21.09
CA PRO A 248 -4.38 14.81 19.94
C PRO A 248 -5.16 14.56 18.64
N GLY A 249 -4.58 14.94 17.51
CA GLY A 249 -5.06 14.54 16.18
C GLY A 249 -4.59 13.14 15.80
N ASP A 250 -5.36 12.44 14.98
CA ASP A 250 -5.01 11.09 14.51
C ASP A 250 -3.91 11.14 13.43
N ASN A 251 -3.17 10.05 13.28
CA ASN A 251 -2.23 9.91 12.17
C ASN A 251 -2.96 9.77 10.82
N GLY A 252 -2.33 10.25 9.75
CA GLY A 252 -2.73 9.95 8.39
C GLY A 252 -2.46 8.48 8.05
N THR A 253 -3.29 7.92 7.18
CA THR A 253 -3.14 6.52 6.75
C THR A 253 -2.02 6.36 5.74
N HIS A 254 -1.36 5.20 5.74
CA HIS A 254 -0.33 4.87 4.77
C HIS A 254 -0.92 4.61 3.39
N GLY A 255 -0.14 4.94 2.36
CA GLY A 255 -0.50 4.68 0.98
C GLY A 255 -0.40 3.22 0.55
N ALA A 256 -1.29 2.78 -0.34
CA ALA A 256 -1.25 1.44 -0.92
C ALA A 256 -0.05 1.21 -1.86
N HIS A 257 0.53 0.01 -1.82
CA HIS A 257 1.68 -0.38 -2.66
C HIS A 257 1.26 -0.89 -4.04
N GLY A 258 2.14 -0.66 -5.02
CA GLY A 258 2.04 -1.24 -6.35
C GLY A 258 2.12 -2.77 -6.35
N PRO A 259 1.64 -3.40 -7.44
CA PRO A 259 1.66 -4.85 -7.61
C PRO A 259 3.05 -5.41 -7.87
N ILE A 260 3.12 -6.75 -7.87
CA ILE A 260 4.32 -7.50 -8.22
C ILE A 260 4.01 -8.40 -9.42
N LEU A 261 4.75 -8.24 -10.51
CA LEU A 261 4.70 -9.14 -11.67
C LEU A 261 5.98 -9.97 -11.72
N TYR A 262 5.83 -11.28 -11.72
CA TYR A 262 6.93 -12.20 -11.98
C TYR A 262 6.86 -12.65 -13.43
N CYS A 263 7.91 -12.40 -14.19
CA CYS A 263 8.07 -12.87 -15.56
C CYS A 263 9.13 -13.98 -15.55
N MET A 264 8.73 -15.22 -15.81
CA MET A 264 9.63 -16.37 -15.88
C MET A 264 9.78 -16.75 -17.35
N ILE A 265 10.81 -16.19 -17.97
CA ILE A 265 10.99 -16.22 -19.41
C ILE A 265 12.20 -17.09 -19.73
N ASN A 266 12.04 -18.23 -20.40
CA ASN A 266 13.21 -19.07 -20.73
C ASN A 266 14.14 -18.33 -21.71
N ARG A 267 13.61 -17.88 -22.86
CA ARG A 267 14.35 -17.08 -23.84
C ARG A 267 13.58 -15.82 -24.22
N ALA A 268 14.27 -14.68 -24.20
CA ALA A 268 13.77 -13.40 -24.66
C ALA A 268 14.56 -12.93 -25.90
N SER A 269 13.86 -12.45 -26.92
CA SER A 269 14.47 -11.90 -28.14
C SER A 269 13.82 -10.56 -28.55
N GLY A 270 14.61 -9.70 -29.20
CA GLY A 270 14.22 -8.33 -29.53
C GLY A 270 14.58 -7.33 -28.41
N ASN A 271 14.15 -6.08 -28.56
CA ASN A 271 14.34 -5.05 -27.52
C ASN A 271 13.17 -5.05 -26.54
N ILE A 272 13.33 -5.65 -25.36
CA ILE A 272 12.24 -5.79 -24.38
C ILE A 272 12.11 -4.49 -23.61
N SER A 273 11.15 -3.64 -24.01
CA SER A 273 10.86 -2.41 -23.29
C SER A 273 9.96 -2.71 -22.10
N ILE A 274 10.39 -2.37 -20.89
CA ILE A 274 9.65 -2.67 -19.65
C ILE A 274 9.36 -1.39 -18.90
N HIS A 275 8.08 -1.18 -18.61
CA HIS A 275 7.64 -0.14 -17.71
C HIS A 275 7.12 -0.72 -16.42
N SER A 276 7.71 -0.29 -15.33
CA SER A 276 7.10 -0.37 -14.01
C SER A 276 6.59 1.03 -13.69
N GLY A 277 5.40 1.29 -14.20
CA GLY A 277 4.70 2.54 -14.02
C GLY A 277 4.02 2.57 -12.68
N ALA A 278 4.43 3.51 -11.83
CA ALA A 278 3.53 3.95 -10.80
C ALA A 278 2.49 4.84 -11.48
N GLN A 279 1.25 4.36 -11.60
CA GLN A 279 0.24 5.14 -10.89
C GLN A 279 0.56 4.90 -9.43
N GLU A 280 1.31 5.86 -8.95
CA GLU A 280 1.78 6.11 -7.61
C GLU A 280 1.23 5.09 -6.62
N GLY A 281 2.10 4.27 -6.00
CA GLY A 281 1.71 3.77 -4.70
C GLY A 281 1.12 4.94 -3.91
N GLN A 282 -0.11 4.74 -3.40
CA GLN A 282 -1.02 5.84 -3.06
C GLN A 282 -0.30 6.90 -2.23
N ALA A 283 -0.57 8.19 -2.44
CA ALA A 283 0.00 9.19 -1.54
C ALA A 283 -0.46 8.90 -0.11
N GLY A 284 0.39 9.13 0.88
CA GLY A 284 0.00 9.00 2.28
C GLY A 284 -1.05 10.06 2.68
N GLY A 285 -1.89 9.74 3.65
CA GLY A 285 -2.84 10.68 4.22
C GLY A 285 -2.14 11.71 5.10
N ASN A 286 -2.69 12.93 5.20
CA ASN A 286 -2.15 13.92 6.12
C ASN A 286 -2.48 13.55 7.57
N GLY A 287 -1.64 13.94 8.52
CA GLY A 287 -1.97 13.89 9.95
C GLY A 287 -3.12 14.85 10.29
N GLY A 288 -3.92 14.48 11.28
CA GLY A 288 -4.98 15.34 11.83
C GLY A 288 -4.41 16.45 12.70
N ALA A 289 -5.04 17.62 12.70
CA ALA A 289 -4.66 18.70 13.61
C ALA A 289 -4.96 18.32 15.07
N GLY A 290 -4.13 18.75 16.02
CA GLY A 290 -4.46 18.66 17.43
C GLY A 290 -5.55 19.67 17.82
N GLY A 291 -6.39 19.32 18.79
CA GLY A 291 -7.42 20.22 19.31
C GLY A 291 -6.81 21.36 20.11
N ASN A 292 -7.44 22.53 20.11
CA ASN A 292 -7.00 23.67 20.91
C ASN A 292 -7.26 23.44 22.40
N GLY A 293 -6.47 24.05 23.27
CA GLY A 293 -6.75 24.12 24.70
C GLY A 293 -7.95 25.03 24.99
N GLY A 294 -8.76 24.63 25.97
CA GLY A 294 -9.92 25.41 26.41
C GLY A 294 -9.51 26.66 27.18
N LYS A 295 -10.28 27.75 27.03
CA LYS A 295 -10.08 28.98 27.82
C LYS A 295 -10.31 28.68 29.30
N GLY A 296 -9.50 29.26 30.19
CA GLY A 296 -9.79 29.32 31.62
C GLY A 296 -11.10 30.05 31.90
N GLY A 297 -11.75 29.67 32.98
CA GLY A 297 -12.98 30.29 33.46
C GLY A 297 -12.73 31.70 33.96
N GLU A 298 -13.71 32.58 33.74
CA GLU A 298 -13.59 33.95 34.22
C GLU A 298 -13.67 34.01 35.75
N ALA A 299 -13.05 35.03 36.33
CA ALA A 299 -13.11 35.26 37.76
C ALA A 299 -14.55 35.51 38.25
N GLY A 300 -14.86 35.07 39.46
CA GLY A 300 -16.05 35.52 40.18
C GLY A 300 -15.94 37.02 40.50
N HIS A 301 -17.04 37.76 40.29
CA HIS A 301 -17.05 39.21 40.49
C HIS A 301 -17.21 39.61 41.96
N ASN A 302 -16.67 40.78 42.33
CA ASN A 302 -17.00 41.46 43.58
C ASN A 302 -18.50 41.89 43.56
N PRO A 303 -19.22 41.84 44.70
CA PRO A 303 -20.65 42.11 44.74
C PRO A 303 -21.11 43.58 44.92
N GLY A 304 -20.26 44.61 44.83
CA GLY A 304 -20.64 46.04 44.94
C GLY A 304 -19.60 46.94 45.64
N PRO A 305 -19.93 48.22 45.93
CA PRO A 305 -18.98 49.29 46.25
C PRO A 305 -18.27 49.19 47.62
N CYS A 306 -18.41 48.09 48.36
CA CYS A 306 -17.66 47.92 49.62
C CYS A 306 -16.17 47.68 49.28
N PRO A 307 -15.24 48.45 49.86
CA PRO A 307 -13.86 48.57 49.39
C PRO A 307 -12.96 47.33 49.59
N ASP A 308 -13.39 46.35 50.40
CA ASP A 308 -12.52 45.24 50.83
C ASP A 308 -12.67 43.95 49.99
N ALA A 309 -13.74 43.79 49.21
CA ALA A 309 -13.92 42.60 48.38
C ALA A 309 -13.18 42.71 47.05
N LYS A 310 -12.42 41.66 46.73
CA LYS A 310 -11.72 41.51 45.45
C LYS A 310 -12.46 40.51 44.56
N SER A 311 -12.37 40.70 43.24
CA SER A 311 -12.71 39.64 42.29
C SER A 311 -11.76 38.45 42.50
N GLY A 312 -12.22 37.25 42.15
CA GLY A 312 -11.36 36.08 42.10
C GLY A 312 -10.28 36.21 41.02
N SER A 313 -9.40 35.23 40.91
CA SER A 313 -8.53 35.10 39.73
C SER A 313 -9.27 34.38 38.60
N GLU A 314 -8.86 34.61 37.37
CA GLU A 314 -9.26 33.73 36.27
C GLU A 314 -8.71 32.32 36.49
N GLY A 315 -9.33 31.33 35.84
CA GLY A 315 -8.80 29.99 35.71
C GLY A 315 -7.66 29.94 34.71
N ASP A 316 -6.81 28.92 34.82
CA ASP A 316 -5.71 28.72 33.89
C ASP A 316 -6.24 28.11 32.58
N GLY A 317 -5.65 28.46 31.44
CA GLY A 317 -6.00 27.89 30.16
C GLY A 317 -5.48 26.47 29.99
N GLY A 318 -6.19 25.64 29.22
CA GLY A 318 -5.73 24.29 28.88
C GLY A 318 -4.61 24.31 27.85
N SER A 319 -3.83 23.23 27.77
CA SER A 319 -2.82 23.06 26.72
C SER A 319 -3.44 22.58 25.41
N GLY A 320 -2.82 22.92 24.28
CA GLY A 320 -3.20 22.38 22.98
C GLY A 320 -2.80 20.91 22.81
N GLY A 321 -3.59 20.15 22.07
CA GLY A 321 -3.31 18.77 21.71
C GLY A 321 -2.25 18.66 20.62
N ALA A 322 -1.49 17.55 20.60
CA ALA A 322 -0.50 17.31 19.55
C ALA A 322 -1.18 17.03 18.19
N GLY A 323 -0.52 17.41 17.09
CA GLY A 323 -0.92 17.02 15.74
C GLY A 323 -0.51 15.57 15.44
N GLY A 324 -1.27 14.90 14.58
CA GLY A 324 -0.95 13.56 14.11
C GLY A 324 0.17 13.56 13.07
N ASN A 325 0.84 12.42 12.90
CA ASN A 325 1.85 12.24 11.86
C ASN A 325 1.20 12.05 10.48
N GLY A 326 1.89 12.47 9.42
CA GLY A 326 1.52 12.09 8.05
C GLY A 326 1.78 10.61 7.79
N GLY A 327 0.93 9.98 6.99
CA GLY A 327 1.14 8.60 6.54
C GLY A 327 2.23 8.54 5.45
N ASN A 328 3.01 7.45 5.40
CA ASN A 328 3.99 7.27 4.32
C ASN A 328 3.29 7.00 2.97
N GLY A 329 3.93 7.36 1.87
CA GLY A 329 3.48 7.01 0.52
C GLY A 329 3.69 5.52 0.22
N GLY A 330 2.87 4.97 -0.67
CA GLY A 330 3.00 3.58 -1.11
C GLY A 330 4.18 3.38 -2.06
N ASN A 331 4.84 2.23 -1.95
CA ASN A 331 5.91 1.83 -2.89
C ASN A 331 5.35 1.60 -4.30
N GLY A 332 6.18 1.86 -5.31
CA GLY A 332 5.87 1.57 -6.71
C GLY A 332 5.75 0.08 -7.01
N ALA A 333 5.28 -0.23 -8.23
CA ALA A 333 5.12 -1.59 -8.69
C ALA A 333 6.48 -2.28 -8.93
N GLN A 334 6.53 -3.60 -8.85
CA GLN A 334 7.77 -4.38 -8.94
C GLN A 334 7.65 -5.44 -10.03
N ILE A 335 8.62 -5.48 -10.95
CA ILE A 335 8.74 -6.49 -12.00
C ILE A 335 10.03 -7.27 -11.79
N TYR A 336 9.89 -8.58 -11.61
CA TYR A 336 11.02 -9.52 -11.55
C TYR A 336 11.05 -10.34 -12.82
N PHE A 337 12.03 -10.05 -13.68
CA PHE A 337 12.20 -10.68 -14.99
C PHE A 337 13.31 -11.74 -14.92
N TYR A 338 12.91 -12.99 -14.73
CA TYR A 338 13.82 -14.12 -14.74
C TYR A 338 14.09 -14.56 -16.17
N TYR A 339 15.37 -14.77 -16.50
CA TYR A 339 15.80 -15.33 -17.79
C TYR A 339 16.82 -16.43 -17.62
N ASP A 340 16.87 -17.38 -18.55
CA ASP A 340 17.90 -18.43 -18.55
C ASP A 340 19.28 -17.78 -18.79
N LYS A 341 20.20 -17.97 -17.83
CA LYS A 341 21.54 -17.38 -17.90
C LYS A 341 22.42 -17.97 -19.02
N SER A 342 22.03 -19.11 -19.59
CA SER A 342 22.66 -19.68 -20.79
C SER A 342 22.31 -18.92 -22.08
N GLN A 343 21.25 -18.11 -22.05
CA GLN A 343 20.82 -17.27 -23.17
C GLN A 343 21.47 -15.87 -23.10
N PRO A 344 21.55 -15.15 -24.24
CA PRO A 344 21.96 -13.75 -24.23
C PRO A 344 21.09 -12.94 -23.27
N LYS A 345 21.74 -12.10 -22.44
CA LYS A 345 21.04 -11.19 -21.55
C LYS A 345 20.06 -10.32 -22.34
N PRO A 346 18.77 -10.24 -21.97
CA PRO A 346 17.81 -9.40 -22.65
C PRO A 346 18.20 -7.92 -22.54
N SER A 347 18.02 -7.18 -23.64
CA SER A 347 18.03 -5.72 -23.61
C SER A 347 16.76 -5.24 -22.93
N ILE A 348 16.90 -4.60 -21.77
CA ILE A 348 15.79 -4.06 -20.98
C ILE A 348 16.01 -2.57 -20.77
N GLU A 349 15.03 -1.78 -21.17
CA GLU A 349 14.98 -0.32 -20.98
C GLU A 349 13.96 0.01 -19.90
N PRO A 350 14.38 0.27 -18.64
CA PRO A 350 13.48 0.55 -17.54
C PRO A 350 13.08 2.03 -17.45
N THR A 351 11.81 2.29 -17.15
CA THR A 351 11.28 3.62 -16.81
C THR A 351 10.60 3.60 -15.45
N TYR A 352 10.87 4.59 -14.59
CA TYR A 352 10.40 4.66 -13.19
C TYR A 352 9.69 5.99 -12.87
N SER A 353 8.84 5.98 -11.83
CA SER A 353 8.26 7.17 -11.18
C SER A 353 8.24 7.01 -9.64
N THR A 354 8.15 8.12 -8.89
CA THR A 354 8.12 8.18 -7.40
C THR A 354 6.84 8.85 -6.88
N THR A 355 6.49 8.62 -5.61
CA THR A 355 5.26 9.14 -4.97
C THR A 355 5.57 9.87 -3.67
N ASN A 356 4.71 10.82 -3.29
CA ASN A 356 4.92 11.64 -2.10
C ASN A 356 4.30 11.01 -0.84
N GLY A 357 4.92 11.25 0.32
CA GLY A 357 4.31 10.98 1.62
C GLY A 357 3.21 11.98 1.95
N GLY A 358 2.39 11.67 2.96
CA GLY A 358 1.42 12.59 3.53
C GLY A 358 2.07 13.66 4.39
N GLU A 359 1.45 14.83 4.48
CA GLU A 359 1.93 15.93 5.32
C GLU A 359 1.58 15.69 6.79
N GLN A 360 2.33 16.32 7.70
CA GLN A 360 2.04 16.26 9.13
C GLN A 360 0.82 17.08 9.53
N GLY A 361 0.16 16.69 10.62
CA GLY A 361 -0.86 17.50 11.30
C GLY A 361 -0.22 18.60 12.16
N SER A 362 -0.84 19.78 12.19
CA SER A 362 -0.44 20.87 13.09
C SER A 362 -0.84 20.59 14.53
N GLY A 363 -0.07 21.06 15.51
CA GLY A 363 -0.48 21.05 16.91
C GLY A 363 -1.57 22.10 17.20
N GLY A 364 -2.36 21.89 18.25
CA GLY A 364 -3.40 22.80 18.70
C GLY A 364 -2.85 24.01 19.45
N ALA A 365 -3.56 25.14 19.37
CA ALA A 365 -3.19 26.35 20.11
C ALA A 365 -3.49 26.19 21.62
N PRO A 366 -2.78 26.89 22.51
CA PRO A 366 -3.10 26.86 23.93
C PRO A 366 -4.35 27.68 24.26
N GLY A 367 -5.06 27.24 25.30
CA GLY A 367 -6.13 28.00 25.92
C GLY A 367 -5.58 29.20 26.68
N LYS A 368 -6.31 30.33 26.62
CA LYS A 368 -6.00 31.54 27.37
C LYS A 368 -6.59 31.47 28.77
N GLY A 369 -5.91 32.00 29.77
CA GLY A 369 -6.39 32.09 31.15
C GLY A 369 -5.42 32.90 32.01
N HIS A 370 -5.53 32.78 33.34
CA HIS A 370 -4.61 33.42 34.27
C HIS A 370 -3.14 33.06 33.95
N THR A 371 -2.86 31.77 33.73
CA THR A 371 -1.75 31.33 32.88
C THR A 371 -2.29 30.63 31.64
N SER A 372 -1.75 30.93 30.47
CA SER A 372 -2.04 30.15 29.25
C SER A 372 -1.44 28.75 29.37
N GLY A 373 -2.07 27.76 28.72
CA GLY A 373 -1.46 26.44 28.56
C GLY A 373 -0.31 26.45 27.53
N ASP A 374 0.30 25.29 27.30
CA ASP A 374 1.33 25.12 26.28
C ASP A 374 0.71 24.81 24.91
N PRO A 375 1.30 25.28 23.80
CA PRO A 375 0.89 24.85 22.47
C PRO A 375 1.18 23.36 22.26
N GLY A 376 0.31 22.69 21.51
CA GLY A 376 0.56 21.33 21.05
C GLY A 376 1.70 21.27 20.04
N LYS A 377 2.48 20.19 20.05
CA LYS A 377 3.51 19.94 19.03
C LYS A 377 2.85 19.45 17.74
N GLY A 378 3.36 19.85 16.58
CA GLY A 378 3.00 19.23 15.31
C GLY A 378 3.49 17.77 15.23
N GLY A 379 2.84 16.97 14.39
CA GLY A 379 3.34 15.64 14.03
C GLY A 379 4.56 15.71 13.11
N ALA A 380 5.05 14.56 12.65
CA ALA A 380 6.09 14.43 11.64
C ALA A 380 5.50 14.14 10.24
N PRO A 381 6.14 14.55 9.14
CA PRO A 381 5.66 14.24 7.79
C PRO A 381 5.86 12.76 7.49
N GLY A 382 5.00 12.22 6.63
CA GLY A 382 5.17 10.89 6.07
C GLY A 382 6.35 10.83 5.10
N LYS A 383 6.98 9.66 5.00
CA LYS A 383 8.06 9.41 4.04
C LYS A 383 7.50 9.14 2.64
N PRO A 384 8.17 9.59 1.56
CA PRO A 384 7.88 9.15 0.20
C PRO A 384 7.94 7.63 0.06
N GLY A 385 7.12 7.08 -0.85
CA GLY A 385 7.19 5.66 -1.22
C GLY A 385 8.45 5.34 -2.02
N ALA A 386 8.94 4.10 -1.93
CA ALA A 386 10.05 3.66 -2.78
C ALA A 386 9.63 3.65 -4.27
N PRO A 387 10.53 3.97 -5.23
CA PRO A 387 10.23 3.88 -6.65
C PRO A 387 9.88 2.45 -7.05
N GLY A 388 9.27 2.31 -8.24
CA GLY A 388 9.08 1.00 -8.85
C GLY A 388 10.42 0.26 -9.07
N VAL A 389 10.36 -1.06 -9.11
CA VAL A 389 11.53 -1.92 -9.27
C VAL A 389 11.39 -2.71 -10.57
N ILE A 390 12.44 -2.74 -11.40
CA ILE A 390 12.58 -3.68 -12.52
C ILE A 390 13.90 -4.41 -12.34
N LYS A 391 13.85 -5.71 -12.11
CA LYS A 391 15.06 -6.54 -11.93
C LYS A 391 15.13 -7.62 -12.99
N ALA A 392 16.20 -7.60 -13.77
CA ALA A 392 16.56 -8.69 -14.68
C ALA A 392 17.42 -9.70 -13.91
N ILE A 393 16.88 -10.90 -13.69
CA ILE A 393 17.49 -11.91 -12.82
C ILE A 393 17.92 -13.10 -13.68
N PRO A 394 19.23 -13.38 -13.81
CA PRO A 394 19.69 -14.61 -14.44
C PRO A 394 19.31 -15.80 -13.57
N SER A 395 18.86 -16.88 -14.20
CA SER A 395 18.36 -18.07 -13.51
C SER A 395 18.95 -19.36 -14.08
N ASN A 396 18.98 -20.38 -13.22
CA ASN A 396 19.34 -21.75 -13.56
C ASN A 396 18.06 -22.51 -13.93
N ASN A 397 17.56 -22.31 -15.15
CA ASN A 397 16.44 -23.10 -15.67
C ASN A 397 16.91 -24.46 -16.17
#